data_AF-T5AGL0-F1
#
_entry.id   AF-T5AGL0-F1
#
_cell.length_a   1.000
_cell.length_b   1.000
_cell.length_c   1.000
_cell.angle_alpha   90.00
_cell.angle_beta   90.00
_cell.angle_gamma   90.00
#
_symmetry.space_group_name_H-M   'P 1'
#
loop_
_entity.id
_entity.type
_entity.pdbx_description
1 polymer ?
#
loop_
_entity_poly.entity_id
_entity_poly.type
_entity_poly.pdbx_seq_one_letter_code
_entity_poly.pdbx_strand_id
1 'polypeptide(L)'
;MSPGAQPDELDAYADKGDEGDLTKPRPCSGLARGNTKWPVDVVVPDIEDYPTPDERLAALERALADDWDHDTPPDVVSSRNWFGRCVFEADNDVCDDQFVTISWPESNRPAKRVTFHMAAQTKRQCERFSRFYGEHGEIYADSRKIVVDDFASGETRTLEPGLEDLGHGGGDLGLTRQFVLACDRVKNHGQPAPDAQDEFIGCTLDDVVRSHALVFAAEEARLGNKVVDWNQFWDQRVVAASTVA
;
A
#
# COMPACT_ATOMS: atom_id res chain seq x y z
N MET A 1 -28.58 -22.93 22.16
CA MET A 1 -28.12 -22.33 23.42
C MET A 1 -26.65 -22.70 23.60
N SER A 2 -25.78 -21.83 23.11
CA SER A 2 -24.34 -21.77 23.40
C SER A 2 -24.02 -20.29 23.61
N PRO A 3 -23.04 -19.97 24.46
CA PRO A 3 -22.98 -18.70 25.18
C PRO A 3 -22.31 -17.60 24.35
N GLY A 4 -22.63 -16.36 24.73
CA GLY A 4 -22.28 -15.14 24.01
C GLY A 4 -20.78 -14.92 23.85
N ALA A 5 -20.45 -14.28 22.73
CA ALA A 5 -19.18 -13.62 22.53
C ALA A 5 -18.99 -12.57 23.63
N GLN A 6 -17.89 -12.68 24.38
CA GLN A 6 -17.43 -11.65 25.29
C GLN A 6 -16.83 -10.48 24.47
N PRO A 7 -16.87 -9.22 24.95
CA PRO A 7 -16.47 -8.05 24.16
C PRO A 7 -14.96 -7.73 24.17
N ASP A 8 -14.09 -8.70 24.48
CA ASP A 8 -12.67 -8.45 24.80
C ASP A 8 -11.65 -8.69 23.67
N GLU A 9 -12.07 -8.74 22.40
CA GLU A 9 -11.16 -8.98 21.25
C GLU A 9 -11.13 -7.86 20.18
N LEU A 10 -11.35 -6.60 20.56
CA LEU A 10 -11.12 -5.45 19.66
C LEU A 10 -9.65 -4.94 19.64
N ASP A 11 -8.71 -5.63 20.28
CA ASP A 11 -7.28 -5.26 20.32
C ASP A 11 -6.40 -5.96 19.25
N ALA A 12 -7.01 -6.62 18.24
CA ALA A 12 -6.27 -7.58 17.39
C ALA A 12 -5.65 -7.06 16.07
N TYR A 13 -5.75 -5.78 15.71
CA TYR A 13 -5.18 -5.26 14.44
C TYR A 13 -4.15 -4.13 14.60
N ALA A 14 -3.32 -4.21 15.64
CA ALA A 14 -2.18 -3.32 15.80
C ALA A 14 -0.88 -3.95 15.28
N ASP A 15 -0.48 -3.51 14.09
CA ASP A 15 0.87 -3.08 13.74
C ASP A 15 2.04 -3.91 14.33
N LYS A 16 2.44 -4.94 13.56
CA LYS A 16 3.70 -5.67 13.77
C LYS A 16 4.71 -5.27 12.72
N GLY A 17 5.53 -4.27 13.03
CA GLY A 17 6.72 -3.98 12.25
C GLY A 17 7.58 -2.83 12.77
N ASP A 18 8.14 -2.92 13.98
CA ASP A 18 9.42 -2.22 14.25
C ASP A 18 10.26 -2.97 15.30
N GLU A 19 11.52 -3.25 14.96
CA GLU A 19 12.53 -3.83 15.87
C GLU A 19 13.22 -2.72 16.67
N GLY A 20 12.41 -1.91 17.38
CA GLY A 20 12.87 -0.88 18.30
C GLY A 20 12.60 -1.30 19.75
N ASP A 21 13.66 -1.54 20.53
CA ASP A 21 13.71 -1.64 22.01
C ASP A 21 12.48 -2.30 22.71
N LEU A 22 12.58 -3.63 22.91
CA LEU A 22 11.58 -4.48 23.60
C LEU A 22 11.34 -4.16 25.09
N THR A 23 12.02 -3.17 25.67
CA THR A 23 11.94 -2.86 27.12
C THR A 23 10.93 -1.77 27.47
N LYS A 24 10.34 -1.08 26.48
CA LYS A 24 9.34 -0.03 26.71
C LYS A 24 7.95 -0.49 26.27
N PRO A 25 6.93 -0.47 27.17
CA PRO A 25 5.56 -0.69 26.75
C PRO A 25 5.14 0.42 25.78
N ARG A 26 4.79 0.05 24.54
CA ARG A 26 4.24 0.98 23.55
C ARG A 26 2.92 1.55 24.08
N PRO A 27 2.65 2.85 23.92
CA PRO A 27 1.37 3.39 24.33
C PRO A 27 0.29 2.86 23.37
N CYS A 28 -0.58 1.95 23.81
CA CYS A 28 -1.77 1.57 23.04
C CYS A 28 -2.59 2.83 22.72
N SER A 29 -2.72 3.18 21.45
CA SER A 29 -3.47 4.37 20.99
C SER A 29 -4.91 4.00 20.62
N GLY A 30 -5.64 3.41 21.57
CA GLY A 30 -7.06 3.06 21.40
C GLY A 30 -8.00 4.14 21.95
N LEU A 31 -9.29 4.03 21.62
CA LEU A 31 -10.34 4.92 22.17
C LEU A 31 -10.32 4.96 23.71
N ALA A 32 -10.05 3.82 24.35
CA ALA A 32 -9.90 3.70 25.80
C ALA A 32 -8.76 4.55 26.39
N ARG A 33 -7.79 4.98 25.57
CA ARG A 33 -6.72 5.91 25.96
C ARG A 33 -6.97 7.35 25.52
N GLY A 34 -8.21 7.66 25.10
CA GLY A 34 -8.63 8.99 24.67
C GLY A 34 -8.30 9.31 23.21
N ASN A 35 -7.89 8.34 22.39
CA ASN A 35 -7.70 8.57 20.97
C ASN A 35 -9.04 8.78 20.26
N THR A 36 -9.26 9.96 19.69
CA THR A 36 -10.41 10.29 18.84
C THR A 36 -10.00 10.56 17.40
N LYS A 37 -8.76 10.20 17.04
CA LYS A 37 -8.21 10.31 15.69
C LYS A 37 -8.02 8.93 15.10
N TRP A 38 -7.38 8.89 13.92
CA TRP A 38 -7.15 7.64 13.20
C TRP A 38 -6.68 6.51 14.13
N PRO A 39 -7.27 5.29 14.01
CA PRO A 39 -8.29 4.89 13.04
C PRO A 39 -9.75 5.17 13.49
N VAL A 40 -9.98 5.78 14.66
CA VAL A 40 -11.33 5.89 15.25
C VAL A 40 -12.26 6.80 14.45
N ASP A 41 -11.76 7.95 14.00
CA ASP A 41 -12.48 8.93 13.18
C ASP A 41 -12.77 8.45 11.74
N VAL A 42 -12.17 7.33 11.31
CA VAL A 42 -12.55 6.65 10.06
C VAL A 42 -13.86 5.89 10.22
N VAL A 43 -14.06 5.28 11.40
CA VAL A 43 -15.27 4.49 11.71
C VAL A 43 -16.41 5.39 12.17
N VAL A 44 -16.11 6.38 13.02
CA VAL A 44 -17.07 7.36 13.54
C VAL A 44 -16.51 8.77 13.32
N PRO A 45 -16.82 9.43 12.19
CA PRO A 45 -16.21 10.71 11.82
C PRO A 45 -16.46 11.87 12.80
N ASP A 46 -17.51 11.77 13.61
CA ASP A 46 -17.93 12.75 14.62
C ASP A 46 -17.65 12.25 16.06
N ILE A 47 -16.69 11.35 16.25
CA ILE A 47 -16.42 10.72 17.56
C ILE A 47 -16.08 11.75 18.67
N GLU A 48 -15.51 12.90 18.32
CA GLU A 48 -15.23 13.98 19.25
C GLU A 48 -16.48 14.69 19.80
N ASP A 49 -17.61 14.61 19.10
CA ASP A 49 -18.86 15.28 19.49
C ASP A 49 -19.53 14.55 20.67
N TYR A 50 -19.14 13.30 20.93
CA TYR A 50 -19.57 12.53 22.11
C TYR A 50 -18.76 12.97 23.35
N PRO A 51 -19.41 13.57 24.37
CA PRO A 51 -18.69 14.24 25.46
C PRO A 51 -18.04 13.27 26.46
N THR A 52 -18.58 12.07 26.65
CA THR A 52 -18.07 11.10 27.61
C THR A 52 -17.36 9.90 26.95
N PRO A 53 -16.41 9.25 27.64
CA PRO A 53 -15.79 8.02 27.14
C PRO A 53 -16.81 6.91 26.85
N ASP A 54 -17.85 6.77 27.68
CA ASP A 54 -18.87 5.73 27.51
C ASP A 54 -19.74 5.99 26.27
N GLU A 55 -20.11 7.24 26.00
CA GLU A 55 -20.85 7.60 24.78
C GLU A 55 -20.01 7.38 23.52
N ARG A 56 -18.70 7.66 23.57
CA ARG A 56 -17.79 7.37 22.46
C ARG A 56 -17.67 5.88 22.19
N LEU A 57 -17.51 5.08 23.24
CA LEU A 57 -17.44 3.63 23.13
C LEU A 57 -18.74 3.08 22.52
N ALA A 58 -19.89 3.52 23.03
CA ALA A 58 -21.20 3.12 22.51
C ALA A 58 -21.39 3.54 21.03
N ALA A 59 -20.91 4.72 20.64
CA ALA A 59 -20.96 5.17 19.25
C ALA A 59 -20.12 4.28 18.33
N LEU A 60 -18.90 3.94 18.75
CA LEU A 60 -17.99 3.06 18.02
C LEU A 60 -18.53 1.63 17.93
N GLU A 61 -18.99 1.05 19.05
CA GLU A 61 -19.60 -0.29 19.08
C GLU A 61 -20.80 -0.38 18.15
N ARG A 62 -21.67 0.63 18.16
CA ARG A 62 -22.83 0.68 17.25
C ARG A 62 -22.40 0.71 15.79
N ALA A 63 -21.36 1.49 15.44
CA ALA A 63 -20.86 1.57 14.07
C ALA A 63 -20.22 0.24 13.62
N LEU A 64 -19.50 -0.44 14.51
CA LEU A 64 -18.86 -1.74 14.22
C LEU A 64 -19.83 -2.92 14.23
N ALA A 65 -21.01 -2.76 14.81
CA ALA A 65 -22.07 -3.77 14.84
C ALA A 65 -22.92 -3.79 13.55
N ASP A 66 -22.76 -2.79 12.67
CA ASP A 66 -23.44 -2.75 11.40
C ASP A 66 -22.99 -3.91 10.51
N ASP A 67 -23.95 -4.69 10.02
CA ASP A 67 -23.66 -5.93 9.31
C ASP A 67 -24.64 -6.26 8.18
N TRP A 68 -24.27 -7.20 7.31
CA TRP A 68 -25.11 -7.71 6.22
C TRP A 68 -25.04 -9.23 6.09
N ASP A 69 -26.04 -9.81 5.44
CA ASP A 69 -26.14 -11.23 5.16
C ASP A 69 -26.49 -11.51 3.69
N HIS A 70 -26.63 -12.79 3.36
CA HIS A 70 -26.95 -13.26 2.00
C HIS A 70 -28.30 -12.78 1.45
N ASP A 71 -29.21 -12.30 2.31
CA ASP A 71 -30.50 -11.74 1.91
C ASP A 71 -30.42 -10.22 1.65
N THR A 72 -29.30 -9.59 2.04
CA THR A 72 -29.07 -8.16 1.82
C THR A 72 -28.78 -7.88 0.33
N PRO A 73 -29.50 -6.95 -0.31
CA PRO A 73 -29.29 -6.63 -1.72
C PRO A 73 -27.85 -6.15 -2.02
N PRO A 74 -27.20 -6.58 -3.12
CA PRO A 74 -25.82 -6.19 -3.45
C PRO A 74 -25.60 -4.67 -3.61
N ASP A 75 -26.61 -3.93 -4.04
CA ASP A 75 -26.56 -2.47 -4.15
C ASP A 75 -26.55 -1.79 -2.77
N VAL A 76 -27.19 -2.41 -1.76
CA VAL A 76 -27.11 -1.96 -0.37
C VAL A 76 -25.74 -2.28 0.21
N VAL A 77 -25.22 -3.49 0.00
CA VAL A 77 -23.88 -3.88 0.47
C VAL A 77 -22.81 -2.95 -0.11
N SER A 78 -22.83 -2.68 -1.42
CA SER A 78 -21.84 -1.83 -2.09
C SER A 78 -22.05 -0.31 -1.92
N SER A 79 -23.15 0.12 -1.29
CA SER A 79 -23.43 1.55 -1.06
C SER A 79 -22.55 2.21 0.00
N ARG A 80 -21.88 1.41 0.85
CA ARG A 80 -21.05 1.89 1.96
C ARG A 80 -19.98 0.88 2.37
N ASN A 81 -19.05 1.32 3.20
CA ASN A 81 -18.10 0.43 3.88
C ASN A 81 -18.72 -0.16 5.15
N TRP A 82 -18.41 -1.43 5.43
CA TRP A 82 -18.88 -2.19 6.58
C TRP A 82 -17.71 -2.46 7.53
N PHE A 83 -17.27 -1.42 8.24
CA PHE A 83 -16.17 -1.54 9.20
C PHE A 83 -16.55 -2.47 10.36
N GLY A 84 -15.61 -3.32 10.79
CA GLY A 84 -15.83 -4.27 11.88
C GLY A 84 -16.23 -5.69 11.44
N ARG A 85 -16.69 -5.86 10.19
CA ARG A 85 -16.98 -7.20 9.66
C ARG A 85 -15.71 -8.01 9.45
N CYS A 86 -15.76 -9.29 9.80
CA CYS A 86 -14.68 -10.24 9.56
C CYS A 86 -14.43 -10.38 8.05
N VAL A 87 -13.18 -10.21 7.61
CA VAL A 87 -12.81 -10.33 6.17
C VAL A 87 -13.13 -11.70 5.58
N PHE A 88 -13.15 -12.76 6.40
CA PHE A 88 -13.51 -14.12 5.98
C PHE A 88 -15.01 -14.36 5.84
N GLU A 89 -15.82 -13.47 6.40
CA GLU A 89 -17.28 -13.51 6.31
C GLU A 89 -17.81 -12.43 5.34
N ALA A 90 -16.94 -11.58 4.82
CA ALA A 90 -17.24 -10.56 3.82
C ALA A 90 -17.09 -11.08 2.38
N ASP A 91 -17.25 -10.19 1.41
CA ASP A 91 -17.04 -10.40 -0.02
C ASP A 91 -15.57 -10.23 -0.46
N ASN A 92 -14.62 -10.32 0.48
CA ASN A 92 -13.20 -10.15 0.19
C ASN A 92 -12.68 -11.26 -0.74
N ASP A 93 -12.31 -10.86 -1.96
CA ASP A 93 -11.75 -11.73 -3.00
C ASP A 93 -10.25 -11.50 -3.24
N VAL A 94 -9.61 -10.69 -2.40
CA VAL A 94 -8.17 -10.39 -2.48
C VAL A 94 -7.36 -11.66 -2.23
N CYS A 95 -6.36 -11.90 -3.08
CA CYS A 95 -5.50 -13.07 -2.97
C CYS A 95 -4.60 -13.01 -1.73
N ASP A 96 -4.53 -14.10 -0.95
CA ASP A 96 -3.56 -14.25 0.14
C ASP A 96 -2.12 -14.32 -0.36
N ASP A 97 -1.90 -14.91 -1.53
CA ASP A 97 -0.59 -15.09 -2.15
C ASP A 97 -0.70 -14.82 -3.65
N GLN A 98 0.14 -13.93 -4.17
CA GLN A 98 0.22 -13.66 -5.60
C GLN A 98 1.68 -13.50 -6.02
N PHE A 99 2.09 -14.32 -6.98
CA PHE A 99 3.42 -14.27 -7.58
C PHE A 99 3.30 -13.85 -9.05
N VAL A 100 3.83 -12.67 -9.38
CA VAL A 100 3.79 -12.11 -10.74
C VAL A 100 5.20 -12.07 -11.30
N THR A 101 5.40 -12.67 -12.47
CA THR A 101 6.67 -12.57 -13.22
C THR A 101 6.46 -11.72 -14.45
N ILE A 102 7.31 -10.71 -14.61
CA ILE A 102 7.31 -9.84 -15.78
C ILE A 102 8.67 -9.95 -16.44
N SER A 103 8.67 -10.14 -17.76
CA SER A 103 9.89 -10.25 -18.54
C SER A 103 9.88 -9.25 -19.70
N TRP A 104 10.98 -8.53 -19.84
CA TRP A 104 11.30 -7.76 -21.03
C TRP A 104 12.35 -8.53 -21.82
N PRO A 105 12.06 -8.90 -23.08
CA PRO A 105 13.05 -9.55 -23.93
C PRO A 105 14.20 -8.60 -24.23
N GLU A 106 15.32 -9.18 -24.65
CA GLU A 106 16.45 -8.40 -25.13
C GLU A 106 16.04 -7.57 -26.37
N SER A 107 16.49 -6.33 -26.40
CA SER A 107 16.26 -5.40 -27.50
C SER A 107 17.52 -4.53 -27.69
N ASN A 108 17.38 -3.21 -27.80
CA ASN A 108 18.52 -2.30 -27.66
C ASN A 108 19.01 -2.19 -26.20
N ARG A 109 18.32 -2.84 -25.26
CA ARG A 109 18.70 -2.98 -23.84
C ARG A 109 18.75 -4.47 -23.48
N PRO A 110 19.59 -4.87 -22.49
CA PRO A 110 19.60 -6.24 -22.00
C PRO A 110 18.22 -6.70 -21.53
N ALA A 111 17.95 -7.99 -21.69
CA ALA A 111 16.74 -8.59 -21.14
C ALA A 111 16.64 -8.34 -19.62
N LYS A 112 15.42 -8.12 -19.14
CA LYS A 112 15.14 -7.87 -17.72
C LYS A 112 14.02 -8.79 -17.26
N ARG A 113 14.10 -9.19 -16.00
CA ARG A 113 13.02 -9.91 -15.34
C ARG A 113 12.79 -9.31 -13.97
N VAL A 114 11.51 -9.14 -13.63
CA VAL A 114 11.07 -8.72 -12.30
C VAL A 114 10.07 -9.74 -11.79
N THR A 115 10.14 -10.01 -10.49
CA THR A 115 9.15 -10.82 -9.79
C THR A 115 8.58 -10.03 -8.62
N PHE A 116 7.25 -9.93 -8.57
CA PHE A 116 6.54 -9.41 -7.42
C PHE A 116 5.92 -10.59 -6.67
N HIS A 117 6.12 -10.62 -5.36
CA HIS A 117 5.49 -11.59 -4.48
C HIS A 117 4.77 -10.86 -3.37
N MET A 118 3.45 -10.98 -3.36
CA MET A 118 2.61 -10.52 -2.27
C MET A 118 2.19 -11.74 -1.45
N ALA A 119 2.34 -11.65 -0.13
CA ALA A 119 1.94 -12.71 0.79
C ALA A 119 1.30 -12.09 2.04
N ALA A 120 0.04 -12.44 2.32
CA ALA A 120 -0.71 -11.99 3.48
C ALA A 120 -0.27 -12.74 4.76
N GLN A 121 -0.05 -14.05 4.65
CA GLN A 121 0.27 -14.93 5.78
C GLN A 121 1.77 -14.91 6.13
N THR A 122 2.27 -13.76 6.53
CA THR A 122 3.68 -13.52 6.87
C THR A 122 3.83 -12.79 8.20
N LYS A 123 4.98 -12.98 8.87
CA LYS A 123 5.35 -12.18 10.04
C LYS A 123 5.83 -10.76 9.67
N ARG A 124 6.20 -10.56 8.40
CA ARG A 124 6.67 -9.28 7.85
C ARG A 124 5.48 -8.46 7.33
N GLN A 125 4.54 -8.16 8.22
CA GLN A 125 3.32 -7.44 7.86
C GLN A 125 3.68 -6.00 7.48
N CYS A 126 3.08 -5.49 6.40
CA CYS A 126 3.32 -4.13 5.89
C CYS A 126 4.79 -3.84 5.48
N GLU A 127 5.66 -4.84 5.43
CA GLU A 127 7.04 -4.68 4.97
C GLU A 127 7.14 -4.86 3.45
N ARG A 128 7.97 -4.03 2.82
CA ARG A 128 8.39 -4.18 1.42
C ARG A 128 9.89 -4.31 1.37
N PHE A 129 10.37 -5.32 0.66
CA PHE A 129 11.79 -5.45 0.36
C PHE A 129 12.00 -5.77 -1.11
N SER A 130 13.19 -5.43 -1.60
CA SER A 130 13.54 -5.57 -3.01
C SER A 130 14.99 -5.94 -3.14
N ARG A 131 15.28 -6.76 -4.16
CA ARG A 131 16.64 -7.07 -4.59
C ARG A 131 16.77 -6.76 -6.06
N PHE A 132 17.78 -5.98 -6.39
CA PHE A 132 18.13 -5.63 -7.76
C PHE A 132 19.48 -6.25 -8.06
N TYR A 133 19.54 -7.03 -9.12
CA TYR A 133 20.75 -7.71 -9.56
C TYR A 133 21.27 -7.04 -10.84
N GLY A 134 22.56 -6.74 -10.86
CA GLY A 134 23.26 -6.16 -12.00
C GLY A 134 24.58 -6.86 -12.27
N GLU A 135 25.19 -6.54 -13.40
CA GLU A 135 26.50 -7.07 -13.79
C GLU A 135 27.63 -6.58 -12.88
N HIS A 136 27.49 -5.37 -12.31
CA HIS A 136 28.52 -4.71 -11.51
C HIS A 136 28.22 -4.68 -10.02
N GLY A 137 27.09 -5.25 -9.59
CA GLY A 137 26.68 -5.16 -8.20
C GLY A 137 25.26 -5.64 -7.96
N GLU A 138 24.88 -5.60 -6.68
CA GLU A 138 23.51 -5.81 -6.25
C GLU A 138 23.06 -4.75 -5.26
N ILE A 139 21.75 -4.53 -5.21
CA ILE A 139 21.12 -3.61 -4.26
C ILE A 139 20.04 -4.37 -3.51
N TYR A 140 20.07 -4.31 -2.18
CA TYR A 140 18.99 -4.76 -1.31
C TYR A 140 18.37 -3.56 -0.59
N ALA A 141 17.04 -3.51 -0.53
CA ALA A 141 16.32 -2.49 0.24
C ALA A 141 15.15 -3.14 1.00
N ASP A 142 14.88 -2.68 2.23
CA ASP A 142 13.80 -3.19 3.09
C ASP A 142 13.02 -2.10 3.84
N SER A 143 12.89 -0.93 3.22
CA SER A 143 12.26 0.28 3.77
C SER A 143 13.00 0.92 4.96
N ARG A 144 13.94 0.20 5.61
CA ARG A 144 14.78 0.74 6.69
C ARG A 144 16.19 1.05 6.22
N LYS A 145 16.75 0.20 5.37
CA LYS A 145 18.08 0.41 4.79
C LYS A 145 18.11 0.11 3.31
N ILE A 146 19.13 0.66 2.66
CA ILE A 146 19.55 0.34 1.30
C ILE A 146 21.00 -0.11 1.38
N VAL A 147 21.26 -1.35 0.98
CA VAL A 147 22.60 -1.94 0.91
C VAL A 147 22.99 -2.03 -0.55
N VAL A 148 24.16 -1.49 -0.89
CA VAL A 148 24.72 -1.47 -2.24
C VAL A 148 26.05 -2.19 -2.19
N ASP A 149 26.16 -3.27 -2.97
CA ASP A 149 27.39 -4.05 -3.11
C ASP A 149 28.00 -3.78 -4.50
N ASP A 150 29.24 -3.29 -4.52
CA ASP A 150 30.02 -3.08 -5.74
C ASP A 150 30.97 -4.26 -5.96
N PHE A 151 30.80 -4.97 -7.08
CA PHE A 151 31.59 -6.17 -7.37
C PHE A 151 33.02 -5.86 -7.84
N ALA A 152 33.26 -4.68 -8.40
CA ALA A 152 34.57 -4.30 -8.91
C ALA A 152 35.52 -3.91 -7.76
N SER A 153 35.02 -3.21 -6.75
CA SER A 153 35.80 -2.81 -5.56
C SER A 153 35.70 -3.82 -4.42
N GLY A 154 34.61 -4.61 -4.35
CA GLY A 154 34.27 -5.44 -3.19
C GLY A 154 33.75 -4.63 -2.00
N GLU A 155 33.41 -3.36 -2.18
CA GLU A 155 32.89 -2.48 -1.14
C GLU A 155 31.37 -2.66 -0.98
N THR A 156 30.92 -2.70 0.28
CA THR A 156 29.51 -2.62 0.64
C THR A 156 29.22 -1.27 1.29
N ARG A 157 28.23 -0.55 0.77
CA ARG A 157 27.72 0.70 1.35
C ARG A 157 26.30 0.50 1.86
N THR A 158 26.07 0.86 3.12
CA THR A 158 24.73 0.86 3.73
C THR A 158 24.24 2.28 3.92
N LEU A 159 23.00 2.53 3.51
CA LEU A 159 22.27 3.77 3.73
C LEU A 159 21.08 3.49 4.63
N GLU A 160 20.87 4.33 5.62
CA GLU A 160 19.75 4.25 6.55
C GLU A 160 18.99 5.57 6.49
N PRO A 161 18.02 5.72 5.57
CA PRO A 161 17.17 6.91 5.51
C PRO A 161 16.45 7.12 6.85
N GLY A 162 16.32 8.38 7.27
CA GLY A 162 15.59 8.70 8.49
C GLY A 162 14.09 8.42 8.33
N LEU A 163 13.47 7.89 9.39
CA LEU A 163 12.02 7.72 9.46
C LEU A 163 11.37 9.09 9.73
N GLU A 164 10.76 9.69 8.70
CA GLU A 164 10.13 11.02 8.81
C GLU A 164 8.71 10.98 9.40
N ASP A 165 8.02 9.84 9.31
CA ASP A 165 6.66 9.64 9.83
C ASP A 165 6.37 8.17 10.16
N LEU A 166 5.48 7.95 11.14
CA LEU A 166 5.06 6.62 11.61
C LEU A 166 4.00 5.97 10.72
N GLY A 167 3.38 6.70 9.79
CA GLY A 167 2.41 6.17 8.84
C GLY A 167 3.05 5.29 7.76
N HIS A 168 3.01 5.72 6.50
CA HIS A 168 3.59 4.99 5.37
C HIS A 168 5.15 5.03 5.33
N GLY A 169 5.81 4.87 6.48
CA GLY A 169 7.27 4.86 6.62
C GLY A 169 7.96 6.16 6.21
N GLY A 170 7.25 7.30 6.29
CA GLY A 170 7.73 8.60 5.81
C GLY A 170 7.63 8.84 4.30
N GLY A 171 7.16 7.86 3.51
CA GLY A 171 7.07 7.96 2.06
C GLY A 171 6.20 9.11 1.56
N ASP A 172 5.05 9.35 2.21
CA ASP A 172 4.11 10.40 1.82
C ASP A 172 4.72 11.80 1.95
N LEU A 173 5.44 12.06 3.04
CA LEU A 173 6.17 13.31 3.26
C LEU A 173 7.30 13.46 2.24
N GLY A 174 8.04 12.37 1.97
CA GLY A 174 9.09 12.35 0.96
C GLY A 174 8.56 12.73 -0.43
N LEU A 175 7.49 12.08 -0.90
CA LEU A 175 6.86 12.36 -2.19
C LEU A 175 6.28 13.79 -2.25
N THR A 176 5.61 14.24 -1.19
CA THR A 176 5.06 15.60 -1.11
C THR A 176 6.17 16.65 -1.18
N ARG A 177 7.29 16.42 -0.48
CA ARG A 177 8.47 17.29 -0.52
C ARG A 177 9.04 17.38 -1.93
N GLN A 178 9.23 16.25 -2.61
CA GLN A 178 9.70 16.23 -3.99
C GLN A 178 8.76 16.98 -4.93
N PHE A 179 7.45 16.81 -4.78
CA PHE A 179 6.45 17.56 -5.56
C PHE A 179 6.52 19.07 -5.35
N VAL A 180 6.64 19.52 -4.10
CA VAL A 180 6.80 20.95 -3.78
C VAL A 180 8.10 21.50 -4.36
N LEU A 181 9.21 20.75 -4.29
CA LEU A 181 10.49 21.16 -4.88
C LEU A 181 10.41 21.27 -6.41
N ALA A 182 9.76 20.33 -7.08
CA ALA A 182 9.50 20.42 -8.52
C ALA A 182 8.70 21.69 -8.86
N CYS A 183 7.63 21.97 -8.11
CA CYS A 183 6.82 23.18 -8.29
C CYS A 183 7.63 24.46 -8.06
N ASP A 184 8.47 24.49 -7.02
CA ASP A 184 9.35 25.63 -6.71
C ASP A 184 10.34 25.90 -7.84
N ARG A 185 10.98 24.85 -8.38
CA ARG A 185 11.88 24.96 -9.53
C ARG A 185 11.22 25.58 -10.74
N VAL A 186 9.98 25.19 -11.03
CA VAL A 186 9.22 25.75 -12.15
C VAL A 186 8.81 27.19 -11.88
N LYS A 187 8.23 27.46 -10.71
CA LYS A 187 7.58 28.75 -10.44
C LYS A 187 8.56 29.85 -10.06
N ASN A 188 9.63 29.52 -9.33
CA ASN A 188 10.54 30.49 -8.72
C ASN A 188 11.94 30.47 -9.34
N HIS A 189 12.33 29.38 -10.01
CA HIS A 189 13.67 29.24 -10.62
C HIS A 189 13.65 29.14 -12.15
N GLY A 190 12.46 29.14 -12.79
CA GLY A 190 12.32 29.16 -14.24
C GLY A 190 12.73 27.86 -14.94
N GLN A 191 12.87 26.75 -14.20
CA GLN A 191 13.15 25.45 -14.79
C GLN A 191 11.92 24.98 -15.59
N PRO A 192 12.10 24.41 -16.81
CA PRO A 192 11.01 23.79 -17.53
C PRO A 192 10.35 22.68 -16.70
N ALA A 193 9.02 22.61 -16.74
CA ALA A 193 8.27 21.61 -15.97
C ALA A 193 8.68 20.15 -16.25
N PRO A 194 8.95 19.73 -17.50
CA PRO A 194 9.43 18.37 -17.76
C PRO A 194 10.75 18.05 -17.06
N ASP A 195 11.69 19.00 -17.04
CA ASP A 195 13.00 18.82 -16.42
C ASP A 195 12.88 18.73 -14.90
N ALA A 196 12.04 19.58 -14.29
CA ALA A 196 11.77 19.53 -12.86
C ALA A 196 11.02 18.24 -12.45
N GLN A 197 10.13 17.74 -13.31
CA GLN A 197 9.44 16.48 -13.06
C GLN A 197 10.41 15.29 -13.08
N ASP A 198 11.29 15.24 -14.08
CA ASP A 198 12.31 14.18 -14.19
C ASP A 198 13.27 14.21 -12.99
N GLU A 199 13.76 15.40 -12.60
CA GLU A 199 14.73 15.56 -11.52
C GLU A 199 14.16 15.22 -10.13
N PHE A 200 12.94 15.67 -9.81
CA PHE A 200 12.40 15.57 -8.45
C PHE A 200 11.38 14.43 -8.29
N ILE A 201 10.55 14.18 -9.30
CA ILE A 201 9.46 13.18 -9.21
C ILE A 201 9.91 11.84 -9.78
N GLY A 202 10.71 11.84 -10.84
CA GLY A 202 11.30 10.63 -11.44
C GLY A 202 10.29 9.73 -12.18
N CYS A 203 9.07 10.20 -12.42
CA CYS A 203 8.09 9.49 -13.24
C CYS A 203 7.15 10.46 -13.97
N THR A 204 6.47 9.95 -14.99
CA THR A 204 5.46 10.65 -15.77
C THR A 204 4.05 10.13 -15.48
N LEU A 205 3.03 10.88 -15.92
CA LEU A 205 1.65 10.38 -15.87
C LEU A 205 1.50 9.07 -16.67
N ASP A 206 2.20 8.93 -17.80
CA ASP A 206 2.18 7.70 -18.60
C ASP A 206 2.74 6.51 -17.79
N ASP A 207 3.82 6.70 -17.04
CA ASP A 207 4.37 5.66 -16.15
C ASP A 207 3.37 5.23 -15.08
N VAL A 208 2.63 6.19 -14.51
CA VAL A 208 1.58 5.92 -13.50
C VAL A 208 0.42 5.16 -14.13
N VAL A 209 -0.05 5.54 -15.32
CA VAL A 209 -1.13 4.81 -16.01
C VAL A 209 -0.68 3.39 -16.38
N ARG A 210 0.56 3.23 -16.87
CA ARG A 210 1.13 1.92 -17.19
C ARG A 210 1.25 1.01 -15.97
N SER A 211 1.70 1.54 -14.82
CA SER A 211 1.83 0.74 -13.61
C SER A 211 0.46 0.25 -13.10
N HIS A 212 -0.60 1.04 -13.25
CA HIS A 212 -1.97 0.60 -12.92
C HIS A 212 -2.51 -0.41 -13.94
N ALA A 213 -2.31 -0.16 -15.23
CA ALA A 213 -2.71 -1.11 -16.28
C ALA A 213 -2.04 -2.48 -16.13
N LEU A 214 -0.79 -2.51 -15.66
CA LEU A 214 -0.06 -3.73 -15.34
C LEU A 214 -0.74 -4.59 -14.27
N VAL A 215 -1.39 -3.97 -13.27
CA VAL A 215 -2.15 -4.71 -12.25
C VAL A 215 -3.31 -5.47 -12.89
N PHE A 216 -4.05 -4.83 -13.79
CA PHE A 216 -5.15 -5.49 -14.52
C PHE A 216 -4.63 -6.59 -15.46
N ALA A 217 -3.47 -6.39 -16.09
CA ALA A 217 -2.84 -7.42 -16.90
C ALA A 217 -2.42 -8.65 -16.07
N ALA A 218 -1.87 -8.42 -14.87
CA ALA A 218 -1.52 -9.48 -13.94
C ALA A 218 -2.77 -10.25 -13.47
N GLU A 219 -3.88 -9.56 -13.25
CA GLU A 219 -5.14 -10.19 -12.88
C GLU A 219 -5.77 -10.99 -14.03
N GLU A 220 -5.73 -10.46 -15.26
CA GLU A 220 -6.16 -11.19 -16.45
C GLU A 220 -5.32 -12.47 -16.66
N ALA A 221 -4.01 -12.39 -16.39
CA ALA A 221 -3.11 -13.55 -16.42
C ALA A 221 -3.48 -14.60 -15.36
N ARG A 222 -3.78 -14.16 -14.12
CA ARG A 222 -4.16 -15.03 -12.99
C ARG A 222 -5.48 -15.76 -13.26
N LEU A 223 -6.53 -15.03 -13.62
CA LEU A 223 -7.86 -15.59 -13.87
C LEU A 223 -7.89 -16.47 -15.13
N GLY A 224 -7.11 -16.07 -16.16
CA GLY A 224 -7.05 -16.79 -17.43
C GLY A 224 -6.04 -17.93 -17.48
N ASN A 225 -5.24 -18.13 -16.43
CA ASN A 225 -4.10 -19.05 -16.39
C ASN A 225 -3.24 -18.96 -17.67
N LYS A 226 -2.82 -17.73 -18.01
CA LYS A 226 -2.15 -17.44 -19.28
C LYS A 226 -1.02 -16.42 -19.12
N VAL A 227 -0.14 -16.38 -20.10
CA VAL A 227 0.80 -15.27 -20.28
C VAL A 227 0.09 -14.16 -21.06
N VAL A 228 0.17 -12.94 -20.55
CA VAL A 228 -0.37 -11.74 -21.21
C VAL A 228 0.76 -11.02 -21.94
N ASP A 229 0.58 -10.80 -23.24
CA ASP A 229 1.45 -9.89 -24.00
C ASP A 229 1.08 -8.44 -23.69
N TRP A 230 2.07 -7.65 -23.26
CA TRP A 230 1.85 -6.28 -22.80
C TRP A 230 1.30 -5.37 -23.90
N ASN A 231 1.84 -5.45 -25.12
CA ASN A 231 1.43 -4.56 -26.21
C ASN A 231 0.02 -4.88 -26.65
N GLN A 232 -0.31 -6.18 -26.80
CA GLN A 232 -1.66 -6.63 -27.11
C GLN A 232 -2.66 -6.18 -26.04
N PHE A 233 -2.32 -6.35 -24.76
CA PHE A 233 -3.17 -5.93 -23.65
C PHE A 233 -3.41 -4.41 -23.67
N TRP A 234 -2.35 -3.63 -23.83
CA TRP A 234 -2.42 -2.17 -23.86
C TRP A 234 -3.33 -1.66 -24.99
N ASP A 235 -3.14 -2.17 -26.20
CA ASP A 235 -3.94 -1.76 -27.36
C ASP A 235 -5.42 -2.10 -27.17
N GLN A 236 -5.71 -3.30 -26.65
CA GLN A 236 -7.08 -3.80 -26.49
C GLN A 236 -7.82 -3.21 -25.29
N ARG A 237 -7.13 -2.96 -24.18
CA ARG A 237 -7.76 -2.59 -22.90
C ARG A 237 -7.63 -1.12 -22.55
N VAL A 238 -6.61 -0.44 -23.05
CA VAL A 238 -6.34 0.97 -22.72
C VAL A 238 -6.65 1.88 -23.90
N VAL A 239 -6.08 1.60 -25.08
CA VAL A 239 -6.26 2.44 -26.26
C VAL A 239 -7.67 2.29 -26.84
N ALA A 240 -8.12 1.07 -27.09
CA ALA A 240 -9.45 0.81 -27.64
C ALA A 240 -10.58 1.23 -26.69
N ALA A 241 -10.39 1.14 -25.37
CA ALA A 241 -11.36 1.63 -24.39
C ALA A 241 -11.49 3.17 -24.42
N SER A 242 -10.38 3.89 -24.70
CA SER A 242 -10.35 5.36 -24.81
C SER A 242 -11.00 5.90 -26.09
N THR A 243 -11.32 5.04 -27.06
CA THR A 243 -11.98 5.45 -28.33
C THR A 243 -13.49 5.23 -28.32
N VAL A 244 -14.03 4.63 -27.26
CA VAL A 244 -15.46 4.31 -27.10
C VAL A 244 -16.14 5.21 -26.04
N ALA A 245 -15.37 6.04 -25.32
CA ALA A 245 -15.85 7.08 -24.40
C ALA A 245 -15.89 8.45 -25.10
#